data_AF-A0A4Z2F552-F1
#
_entry.id   AF-A0A4Z2F552-F1
#
_cell.length_a   1.000
_cell.length_b   1.000
_cell.length_c   1.000
_cell.angle_alpha   90.00
_cell.angle_beta   90.00
_cell.angle_gamma   90.00
#
_symmetry.space_group_name_H-M   'P 1'
#
loop_
_entity.id
_entity.type
_entity.pdbx_description
1 polymer ?
#
loop_
_entity_poly.entity_id
_entity_poly.type
_entity_poly.pdbx_seq_one_letter_code
_entity_poly.pdbx_strand_id
1 'polypeptide(L)'
;MAGKARFVRSLVKSAARVNVNVPEHVDHFSKFSPSPLSMKQFVDFGSTNACERTSFVFLRQELPVRLSNIMKEVAVLPARLLATPSVRMLRSW
;
A
#
# COMPACT_ATOMS: atom_id res chain seq x y z
N MET A 1 33.89 10.79 31.57
CA MET A 1 32.55 10.21 31.85
C MET A 1 31.49 10.72 30.86
N ALA A 2 31.63 10.46 29.54
CA ALA A 2 30.71 10.98 28.51
C ALA A 2 30.27 9.89 27.49
N GLY A 3 30.25 8.63 27.93
CA GLY A 3 30.00 7.47 27.06
C GLY A 3 28.57 6.94 27.06
N LYS A 4 27.77 7.21 28.11
CA LYS A 4 26.46 6.54 28.29
C LYS A 4 25.26 7.27 27.65
N ALA A 5 25.36 8.57 27.37
CA ALA A 5 24.24 9.35 26.82
C ALA A 5 24.04 9.22 25.29
N ARG A 6 25.03 8.70 24.55
CA ARG A 6 24.92 8.50 23.09
C ARG A 6 24.21 7.22 22.68
N PHE A 7 24.21 6.20 23.53
CA PHE A 7 23.66 4.90 23.18
C PHE A 7 22.12 4.87 23.22
N VAL A 8 21.51 5.63 24.14
CA VAL A 8 20.03 5.65 24.29
C VAL A 8 19.34 6.45 23.19
N ARG A 9 20.02 7.41 22.55
CA ARG A 9 19.47 8.16 21.39
C ARG A 9 19.43 7.34 20.10
N SER A 10 20.17 6.23 20.03
CA SER A 10 20.22 5.39 18.84
C SER A 10 18.99 4.49 18.68
N LEU A 11 18.31 4.15 19.77
CA LEU A 11 17.15 3.24 19.74
C LEU A 11 15.82 3.96 19.48
N VAL A 12 15.75 5.27 19.73
CA VAL A 12 14.53 6.08 19.49
C VAL A 12 14.43 6.56 18.04
N LYS A 13 15.51 6.49 17.25
CA LYS A 13 15.50 6.91 15.83
C LYS A 13 14.93 5.86 14.87
N SER A 14 14.76 4.61 15.26
CA SER A 14 14.17 3.58 14.39
C SER A 14 12.64 3.59 14.34
N ALA A 15 11.98 4.41 15.17
CA ALA A 15 10.55 4.70 15.08
C ALA A 15 10.26 6.02 14.33
N ALA A 16 11.31 6.75 13.92
CA ALA A 16 11.17 7.99 13.18
C ALA A 16 10.87 7.68 11.71
N ARG A 17 9.58 7.58 11.41
CA ARG A 17 8.98 7.83 10.09
C ARG A 17 9.77 7.20 8.96
N VAL A 18 9.37 5.98 8.55
CA VAL A 18 9.44 5.73 7.11
C VAL A 18 8.58 6.83 6.49
N ASN A 19 9.24 7.89 6.02
CA ASN A 19 8.64 8.90 5.19
C ASN A 19 8.42 8.21 3.84
N VAL A 20 7.59 7.16 3.82
CA VAL A 20 6.99 6.68 2.59
C VAL A 20 6.30 7.93 2.10
N ASN A 21 6.75 8.45 0.98
CA ASN A 21 6.05 9.54 0.34
C ASN A 21 4.78 8.91 -0.26
N VAL A 22 3.83 8.54 0.62
CA VAL A 22 2.59 7.85 0.31
C VAL A 22 1.85 8.63 -0.78
N PRO A 23 1.78 9.99 -0.74
CA PRO A 23 1.19 10.74 -1.83
C PRO A 23 1.87 10.49 -3.18
N GLU A 24 3.21 10.47 -3.26
CA GLU A 24 3.93 10.23 -4.52
C GLU A 24 3.73 8.82 -5.06
N HIS A 25 3.69 7.81 -4.19
CA HIS A 25 3.46 6.43 -4.62
C HIS A 25 2.02 6.24 -5.11
N VAL A 26 1.04 6.83 -4.41
CA VAL A 26 -0.35 6.83 -4.85
C VAL A 26 -0.49 7.55 -6.19
N ASP A 27 0.19 8.69 -6.37
CA ASP A 27 0.21 9.42 -7.64
C ASP A 27 0.88 8.64 -8.78
N HIS A 28 1.93 7.89 -8.47
CA HIS A 28 2.61 7.04 -9.44
C HIS A 28 1.72 5.87 -9.88
N PHE A 29 1.25 5.07 -8.93
CA PHE A 29 0.54 3.83 -9.22
C PHE A 29 -0.88 4.05 -9.74
N SER A 30 -1.53 5.15 -9.38
CA SER A 30 -2.89 5.48 -9.87
C SER A 30 -2.96 5.77 -11.37
N LYS A 31 -1.82 5.93 -12.05
CA LYS A 31 -1.76 6.13 -13.51
C LYS A 31 -1.90 4.83 -14.30
N PHE A 32 -1.68 3.68 -13.65
CA PHE A 32 -1.84 2.37 -14.28
C PHE A 32 -3.28 1.89 -14.15
N SER A 33 -3.72 1.07 -15.11
CA SER A 33 -5.01 0.38 -15.05
C SER A 33 -4.86 -0.97 -14.35
N PRO A 34 -5.80 -1.36 -13.46
CA PRO A 34 -5.80 -2.70 -12.86
C PRO A 34 -5.89 -3.81 -13.91
N SER A 35 -5.18 -4.91 -13.67
CA SER A 35 -5.19 -6.08 -14.54
C SER A 35 -6.37 -7.01 -14.19
N PRO A 36 -7.39 -7.17 -15.04
CA PRO A 36 -8.49 -8.09 -14.76
C PRO A 36 -8.02 -9.54 -14.86
N LEU A 37 -8.48 -10.37 -13.92
CA LEU A 37 -8.25 -11.82 -13.92
C LEU A 37 -9.59 -12.54 -13.98
N SER A 38 -9.71 -13.46 -14.93
CA SER A 38 -10.86 -14.36 -15.05
C SER A 38 -10.77 -15.52 -14.07
N MET A 39 -11.92 -16.15 -13.78
CA MET A 39 -11.96 -17.36 -12.95
C MET A 39 -11.10 -18.50 -13.52
N LYS A 40 -11.06 -18.63 -14.86
CA LYS A 40 -10.19 -19.61 -15.53
C LYS A 40 -8.72 -19.37 -15.22
N GLN A 41 -8.24 -18.12 -15.29
CA GLN A 41 -6.85 -17.80 -14.99
C GLN A 41 -6.48 -18.09 -13.53
N PHE A 42 -7.38 -17.84 -12.58
CA PHE A 42 -7.16 -18.18 -11.17
C PHE A 42 -7.06 -19.68 -10.94
N VAL A 43 -7.99 -20.46 -11.49
CA VAL A 43 -7.98 -21.92 -11.37
C VAL A 43 -6.75 -22.51 -12.07
N ASP A 44 -6.47 -22.09 -13.31
CA ASP A 44 -5.32 -22.56 -14.08
C ASP A 44 -4.01 -22.28 -13.33
N PHE A 45 -3.87 -21.09 -12.73
CA PHE A 45 -2.71 -20.72 -11.90
C PHE A 45 -2.54 -21.69 -10.72
N GLY A 46 -3.60 -21.92 -9.94
CA GLY A 46 -3.56 -22.77 -8.75
C GLY A 46 -3.39 -24.27 -9.06
N SER A 47 -3.90 -24.74 -10.20
CA SER A 47 -3.90 -26.18 -10.54
C SER A 47 -2.65 -26.62 -11.32
N THR A 48 -2.03 -25.76 -12.11
CA THR A 48 -0.91 -26.15 -13.00
C THR A 48 0.41 -25.47 -12.67
N ASN A 49 0.37 -24.26 -12.10
CA ASN A 49 1.53 -23.38 -12.02
C ASN A 49 1.55 -22.57 -10.71
N ALA A 50 1.24 -23.21 -9.58
CA ALA A 50 1.15 -22.61 -8.24
C ALA A 50 2.52 -22.14 -7.70
N CYS A 51 3.21 -21.31 -8.48
CA CYS A 51 4.52 -20.76 -8.19
C CYS A 51 4.36 -19.49 -7.39
N GLU A 52 4.72 -19.58 -6.10
CA GLU A 52 4.72 -18.44 -5.17
C GLU A 52 5.46 -17.22 -5.74
N ARG A 53 6.61 -17.44 -6.40
CA ARG A 53 7.40 -16.35 -6.99
C ARG A 53 6.63 -15.57 -8.05
N THR A 54 5.89 -16.26 -8.91
CA THR A 54 5.05 -15.61 -9.93
C THR A 54 3.90 -14.83 -9.29
N SER A 55 3.24 -15.44 -8.29
CA SER A 55 2.20 -14.77 -7.50
C SER A 55 2.72 -13.50 -6.84
N PHE A 56 3.87 -13.58 -6.17
CA PHE A 56 4.52 -12.46 -5.50
C PHE A 56 4.86 -11.34 -6.48
N VAL A 57 5.46 -11.66 -7.64
CA VAL A 57 5.83 -10.65 -8.64
C VAL A 57 4.61 -9.94 -9.22
N PHE A 58 3.50 -10.66 -9.43
CA PHE A 58 2.23 -10.07 -9.84
C PHE A 58 1.64 -9.18 -8.74
N LEU A 59 1.44 -9.73 -7.54
CA LEU A 59 0.75 -9.04 -6.44
C LEU A 59 1.51 -7.82 -5.93
N ARG A 60 2.85 -7.85 -5.90
CA ARG A 60 3.65 -6.69 -5.47
C ARG A 60 3.49 -5.46 -6.39
N GLN A 61 2.99 -5.64 -7.61
CA GLN A 61 2.70 -4.56 -8.56
C GLN A 61 1.20 -4.27 -8.62
N GLU A 62 0.39 -5.31 -8.77
CA GLU A 62 -1.06 -5.18 -8.95
C GLU A 62 -1.77 -4.62 -7.69
N LEU A 63 -1.34 -5.01 -6.48
CA LEU A 63 -1.96 -4.51 -5.25
C LEU A 63 -1.76 -2.99 -5.07
N PRO A 64 -0.54 -2.42 -5.20
CA PRO A 64 -0.36 -0.97 -5.19
C PRO A 64 -1.18 -0.22 -6.24
N VAL A 65 -1.31 -0.76 -7.46
CA VAL A 65 -2.12 -0.15 -8.53
C VAL A 65 -3.58 -0.03 -8.08
N ARG A 66 -4.21 -1.15 -7.69
CA ARG A 66 -5.61 -1.17 -7.24
C ARG A 66 -5.87 -0.26 -6.06
N LEU A 67 -5.01 -0.30 -5.05
CA LEU A 67 -5.14 0.54 -3.86
C LEU A 67 -5.00 2.03 -4.21
N SER A 68 -4.06 2.39 -5.08
CA SER A 68 -3.85 3.79 -5.48
C SER A 68 -5.01 4.33 -6.30
N ASN A 69 -5.60 3.53 -7.20
CA ASN A 69 -6.80 3.94 -7.94
C ASN A 69 -7.96 4.23 -6.99
N ILE A 70 -8.29 3.31 -6.06
CA ILE A 70 -9.41 3.54 -5.13
C ILE A 70 -9.11 4.67 -4.15
N MET A 71 -7.86 4.86 -3.72
CA MET A 71 -7.47 6.01 -2.88
C MET A 71 -7.68 7.35 -3.60
N LYS A 72 -7.43 7.42 -4.91
CA LYS A 72 -7.72 8.60 -5.73
C LYS A 72 -9.22 8.87 -5.85
N GLU A 73 -10.04 7.83 -6.04
CA GLU A 73 -11.50 7.97 -6.05
C GLU A 73 -12.04 8.41 -4.68
N VAL A 74 -11.54 7.81 -3.60
CA VAL A 74 -11.86 8.21 -2.22
C VAL A 74 -11.40 9.65 -1.93
N ALA A 75 -10.34 10.14 -2.57
CA ALA A 75 -9.85 11.50 -2.36
C ALA A 75 -10.84 12.58 -2.85
N VAL A 76 -11.66 12.26 -3.87
CA VAL A 76 -12.58 13.21 -4.52
C VAL A 76 -14.04 13.09 -4.05
N LEU A 77 -14.31 12.25 -3.06
CA LEU A 77 -15.64 12.15 -2.46
C LEU A 77 -16.08 13.47 -1.79
N PRO A 78 -17.39 13.71 -1.62
CA PRO A 78 -17.90 14.93 -0.98
C PRO A 78 -17.33 15.14 0.43
N ALA A 79 -16.99 16.38 0.78
CA ALA A 79 -16.35 16.71 2.07
C ALA A 79 -17.12 16.20 3.30
N ARG A 80 -18.46 16.18 3.26
CA ARG A 80 -19.29 15.62 4.34
C ARG A 80 -19.02 14.14 4.57
N LEU A 81 -18.82 13.36 3.50
CA LEU A 81 -18.50 11.95 3.58
C LEU A 81 -17.06 11.73 4.07
N LEU A 82 -16.13 12.57 3.60
CA LEU A 82 -14.73 12.53 4.04
C LEU A 82 -14.53 12.84 5.52
N ALA A 83 -15.40 13.68 6.09
CA ALA A 83 -15.36 14.04 7.51
C ALA A 83 -15.80 12.89 8.44
N THR A 84 -16.52 11.89 7.91
CA THR A 84 -17.02 10.77 8.72
C THR A 84 -15.85 10.00 9.37
N PRO A 85 -15.99 9.55 10.63
CA PRO A 85 -14.96 8.76 11.30
C PRO A 85 -14.56 7.50 10.53
N SER A 86 -15.52 6.83 9.89
CA SER A 86 -15.28 5.60 9.12
C SER A 86 -14.36 5.83 7.92
N VAL A 87 -14.54 6.91 7.17
CA VAL A 87 -13.66 7.23 6.02
C VAL A 87 -12.29 7.70 6.49
N ARG A 88 -12.21 8.43 7.61
CA ARG A 88 -10.91 8.79 8.22
C ARG A 88 -10.13 7.57 8.70
N MET A 89 -10.82 6.59 9.29
CA MET A 89 -10.22 5.31 9.68
C MET A 89 -9.72 4.53 8.47
N LEU A 90 -10.54 4.40 7.42
CA LEU A 90 -10.17 3.73 6.17
C LEU A 90 -8.87 4.32 5.56
N ARG A 91 -8.73 5.65 5.56
CA ARG A 91 -7.53 6.33 5.03
C ARG A 91 -6.25 6.11 5.84
N SER A 92 -6.36 5.55 7.05
CA SER A 92 -5.23 5.27 7.94
C SER A 92 -4.78 3.81 7.96
N TRP A 93 -5.56 2.93 7.32
CA TRP A 93 -5.19 1.52 7.10
C TRP A 93 -4.14 1.42 6.00
#